data_AF-A0A7Y0AHX5-F1
#
_entry.id   AF-A0A7Y0AHX5-F1
#
_cell.length_a   1.000
_cell.length_b   1.000
_cell.length_c   1.000
_cell.angle_alpha   90.00
_cell.angle_beta   90.00
_cell.angle_gamma   90.00
#
_symmetry.space_group_name_H-M   'P 1'
#
loop_
_entity.id
_entity.type
_entity.pdbx_description
1 polymer ?
#
loop_
_entity_poly.entity_id
_entity_poly.type
_entity_poly.pdbx_seq_one_letter_code
_entity_poly.pdbx_strand_id
1 'polypeptide(L)' 'MAPTPNPTPTDLKLRVLAIRSRLPKDVAQLVIQKLPEYDTAKGSKKIHNVLNGASSDLAVTEVLESLVQLQAA' A
#
# COMPACT_ATOMS: atom_id res chain seq x y z
N MET A 1 -29.78 0.81 -4.91
CA MET A 1 -28.32 0.86 -5.13
C MET A 1 -27.67 0.86 -3.76
N ALA A 2 -26.96 -0.21 -3.38
CA ALA A 2 -26.21 -0.23 -2.13
C ALA A 2 -25.07 0.78 -2.24
N PRO A 3 -24.80 1.61 -1.21
CA PRO A 3 -23.63 2.47 -1.21
C PRO A 3 -22.40 1.55 -1.32
N THR A 4 -21.58 1.76 -2.34
CA THR A 4 -20.25 1.15 -2.42
C THR A 4 -19.54 1.39 -1.09
N PRO A 5 -19.15 0.34 -0.35
CA PRO A 5 -18.51 0.53 0.93
C PRO A 5 -17.23 1.31 0.70
N ASN A 6 -17.14 2.54 1.21
CA ASN A 6 -15.85 3.21 1.32
C ASN A 6 -14.94 2.25 2.10
N PRO A 7 -13.76 1.89 1.56
CA PRO A 7 -12.87 0.95 2.21
C PRO A 7 -12.52 1.51 3.58
N THR A 8 -12.92 0.79 4.63
CA THR A 8 -12.57 1.18 5.99
C THR A 8 -11.06 1.05 6.16
N PRO A 9 -10.43 1.83 7.06
CA PRO A 9 -9.00 1.67 7.34
C PRO A 9 -8.62 0.23 7.73
N THR A 10 -9.55 -0.52 8.34
CA THR A 10 -9.38 -1.96 8.63
C THR A 10 -9.28 -2.80 7.35
N ASP A 11 -10.12 -2.53 6.34
CA ASP A 11 -10.12 -3.23 5.06
C ASP A 11 -8.80 -3.02 4.29
N LEU A 12 -8.33 -1.77 4.23
CA LEU A 12 -7.05 -1.43 3.59
C LEU A 12 -5.88 -2.19 4.23
N LYS A 13 -5.86 -2.30 5.57
CA LYS A 13 -4.84 -3.08 6.29
C LYS A 13 -4.89 -4.56 5.92
N LEU A 14 -6.08 -5.14 5.86
CA LEU A 14 -6.25 -6.55 5.48
C LEU A 14 -5.77 -6.81 4.04
N ARG A 15 -6.09 -5.91 3.11
CA ARG A 15 -5.60 -5.99 1.72
C ARG A 15 -4.08 -5.94 1.65
N VAL A 16 -3.46 -4.98 2.34
CA VAL A 16 -1.99 -4.86 2.40
C VAL A 16 -1.36 -6.10 3.03
N LEU A 17 -1.93 -6.63 4.12
CA LEU A 17 -1.44 -7.85 4.77
C LEU A 17 -1.55 -9.08 3.84
N ALA A 18 -2.63 -9.19 3.07
CA ALA A 18 -2.84 -10.29 2.13
C ALA A 18 -1.81 -10.28 0.98
N ILE A 19 -1.46 -9.09 0.49
CA ILE A 19 -0.47 -8.94 -0.59
C ILE A 19 0.97 -8.86 -0.07
N ARG A 20 1.19 -8.61 1.23
CA ARG A 20 2.52 -8.41 1.84
C ARG A 20 3.52 -9.52 1.49
N SER A 21 3.07 -10.76 1.47
CA SER A 21 3.94 -11.91 1.14
C SER A 21 4.39 -11.93 -0.32
N ARG A 22 3.70 -11.21 -1.20
CA ARG A 22 4.01 -11.08 -2.62
C ARG A 22 4.78 -9.81 -2.94
N LEU A 23 4.87 -8.87 -2.00
CA LEU A 23 5.59 -7.62 -2.22
C LEU A 23 7.10 -7.87 -2.23
N PRO A 24 7.85 -7.25 -3.16
CA PRO A 24 9.29 -7.34 -3.19
C PRO A 24 9.91 -6.62 -1.97
N LYS A 25 11.16 -6.96 -1.63
CA LYS A 25 11.89 -6.29 -0.53
C LYS A 25 12.01 -4.77 -0.76
N ASP A 26 12.14 -4.35 -2.01
CA ASP A 26 12.28 -2.95 -2.44
C ASP A 26 10.95 -2.23 -2.66
N VAL A 27 9.84 -2.79 -2.17
CA VAL A 27 8.51 -2.21 -2.33
C VAL A 27 8.42 -0.75 -1.87
N ALA A 28 9.13 -0.37 -0.81
CA ALA A 28 9.14 1.01 -0.35
C ALA A 28 9.73 1.97 -1.39
N GLN A 29 10.82 1.57 -2.07
CA GLN A 29 11.39 2.34 -3.17
C GLN A 29 10.46 2.38 -4.38
N LEU A 30 9.78 1.28 -4.70
CA LEU A 30 8.82 1.25 -5.82
C LEU A 30 7.62 2.16 -5.55
N VAL A 31 7.13 2.19 -4.31
CA VAL A 31 6.05 3.10 -3.90
C VAL A 31 6.52 4.55 -4.01
N ILE A 32 7.74 4.87 -3.56
CA ILE A 32 8.33 6.21 -3.69
C ILE A 32 8.50 6.62 -5.17
N GLN A 33 8.93 5.71 -6.03
CA GLN A 33 9.05 5.97 -7.48
C GLN A 33 7.68 6.30 -8.10
N LYS A 34 6.61 5.67 -7.63
CA LYS A 34 5.24 5.94 -8.09
C LYS A 34 4.62 7.17 -7.43
N LEU A 35 4.96 7.41 -6.16
CA LEU A 35 4.47 8.47 -5.31
C LEU A 35 5.66 9.27 -4.76
N PRO A 36 6.27 10.15 -5.59
CA PRO A 36 7.43 10.94 -5.16
C PRO A 36 7.11 11.88 -3.99
N GLU A 37 5.83 12.20 -3.75
CA GLU A 37 5.39 12.92 -2.54
C GLU A 37 5.70 12.16 -1.23
N TYR A 38 5.88 10.83 -1.31
CA TYR A 38 6.28 9.98 -0.19
C TYR A 38 7.81 9.85 -0.06
N ASP A 39 8.61 10.48 -0.94
CA ASP A 39 10.08 10.58 -0.84
C ASP A 39 10.53 11.55 0.26
N THR A 40 9.90 11.43 1.42
CA THR A 40 10.22 12.21 2.62
C THR A 40 10.36 11.26 3.79
N ALA A 41 11.08 11.68 4.84
CA ALA A 41 11.21 10.87 6.05
C ALA A 41 9.83 10.47 6.65
N LYS A 42 8.82 11.34 6.50
CA LYS A 42 7.45 11.05 6.91
C LYS A 42 6.77 10.03 5.98
N GLY A 43 6.91 10.19 4.67
CA GLY A 43 6.33 9.28 3.67
C GLY A 43 6.90 7.87 3.78
N SER A 44 8.23 7.72 3.84
CA SER A 44 8.89 6.43 4.03
C SER A 44 8.42 5.72 5.31
N LYS A 45 8.31 6.46 6.43
CA LYS A 45 7.77 5.92 7.68
C LYS A 45 6.30 5.50 7.55
N LYS A 46 5.50 6.26 6.80
CA LYS A 46 4.10 5.94 6.51
C LYS A 46 3.96 4.67 5.69
N ILE A 47 4.76 4.50 4.62
CA ILE A 47 4.81 3.26 3.83
C ILE A 47 5.18 2.08 4.73
N HIS A 48 6.21 2.23 5.56
CA HIS A 48 6.63 1.19 6.50
C HIS A 48 5.51 0.82 7.49
N ASN A 49 4.77 1.81 7.99
CA ASN A 49 3.62 1.57 8.85
C ASN A 49 2.46 0.88 8.11
N VAL A 50 2.20 1.23 6.85
CA VAL A 50 1.17 0.60 6.02
C VAL A 50 1.53 -0.87 5.77
N LEU A 51 2.77 -1.16 5.39
CA LEU A 51 3.28 -2.52 5.18
C LEU A 51 3.18 -3.40 6.43
N ASN A 52 3.36 -2.80 7.62
CA ASN A 52 3.19 -3.50 8.89
C ASN A 52 1.74 -3.54 9.39
N GLY A 53 0.78 -2.95 8.66
CA GLY A 53 -0.62 -2.84 9.09
C GLY A 53 -0.83 -1.88 10.28
N ALA A 54 0.20 -1.15 10.69
CA ALA A 54 0.10 -0.12 11.73
C ALA A 54 -0.68 1.10 11.23
N SER A 55 -0.55 1.44 9.95
CA SER A 55 -1.28 2.53 9.29
C SER A 55 -2.09 2.00 8.11
N SER A 56 -3.01 2.82 7.61
CA SER A 56 -3.84 2.52 6.45
C SER A 56 -3.86 3.77 5.59
N ASP A 57 -3.47 3.63 4.34
CA ASP A 57 -3.41 4.71 3.37
C ASP A 57 -3.88 4.19 2.02
N LEU A 58 -4.87 4.87 1.43
CA LEU A 58 -5.49 4.42 0.18
C LEU A 58 -4.48 4.44 -0.97
N ALA A 59 -3.77 5.56 -1.16
CA ALA A 59 -2.83 5.74 -2.27
C ALA A 59 -1.69 4.73 -2.19
N VAL A 60 -1.12 4.53 -1.01
CA VAL A 60 -0.08 3.49 -0.81
C VAL A 60 -0.67 2.11 -1.10
N THR A 61 -1.86 1.78 -0.57
CA THR A 61 -2.49 0.46 -0.77
C THR A 61 -2.73 0.16 -2.25
N GLU A 62 -3.27 1.13 -3.01
CA GLU A 62 -3.50 0.97 -4.45
C GLU A 62 -2.21 0.75 -5.23
N VAL A 63 -1.14 1.48 -4.91
CA VAL A 63 0.16 1.28 -5.54
C VAL A 63 0.73 -0.09 -5.21
N LEU A 64 0.63 -0.53 -3.95
CA LEU A 64 1.06 -1.86 -3.53
C LEU A 64 0.31 -2.96 -4.29
N GLU A 65 -1.00 -2.85 -4.40
CA GLU A 65 -1.82 -3.80 -5.16
C GLU A 65 -1.46 -3.81 -6.65
N SER A 66 -1.26 -2.63 -7.24
CA SER A 66 -0.85 -2.50 -8.64
C SER A 66 0.52 -3.14 -8.89
N LEU A 67 1.49 -2.98 -7.98
CA LEU A 67 2.79 -3.63 -8.08
C LEU A 67 2.69 -5.16 -8.03
N VAL A 68 1.83 -5.71 -7.16
CA VAL A 68 1.63 -7.16 -7.08
C VAL A 68 0.92 -7.71 -8.31
N GLN A 69 -0.06 -6.97 -8.86
CA GLN A 69 -0.70 -7.34 -10.12
C GLN A 69 0.29 -7.33 -11.29
N LEU A 70 1.18 -6.32 -11.36
CA LEU A 70 2.21 -6.23 -12.38
C LEU A 70 3.27 -7.34 -12.28
N GLN A 71 3.56 -7.85 -11.08
CA GLN A 71 4.48 -8.98 -10.89
C GLN A 71 3.82 -10.35 -11.15
N ALA A 72 2.48 -10.41 -11.15
CA ALA A 72 1.73 -11.63 -11.43
C ALA A 72 1.40 -11.81 -12.93
N ALA A 73 1.71 -10.81 -13.77
CA ALA A 73 1.56 -10.83 -15.23
C ALA A 73 2.88 -11.21 -15.91
#